data_AF-A0AAU3RUD1-F1
#
_entry.id   AF-A0AAU3RUD1-F1
#
_cell.length_a   1.000
_cell.length_b   1.000
_cell.length_c   1.000
_cell.angle_alpha   90.00
_cell.angle_beta   90.00
_cell.angle_gamma   90.00
#
_symmetry.space_group_name_H-M   'P 1'
#
loop_
_entity.id
_entity.type
_entity.pdbx_description
1 polymer ?
#
loop_
_entity_poly.entity_id
_entity_poly.type
_entity_poly.pdbx_seq_one_letter_code
_entity_poly.pdbx_strand_id
1 'polypeptide(L)'
;MAAPAAPTRPGPAAAAPAASAPQGPVGVAAGVAGDLVEPSQSLRVSGRPAEPAQRQSRQPRPVVTELRLSAFGPHRSAVFPLGPLTLFAGPSGSGKSQALAAYEALAGLGSGAVLEEVFPDPRARIPDRAVPDAQRRRGFRLGCTVDGPVGPVRLDLAVQAEPTLRIVGERLSQDGQILLATALRDPGRRSVQAAWLTGGAIGVTRAPLPDDRLGTALLPLRVAGSTAGQRQVLAAAEQVVVALRAVFPCDPRPDLMRAAVPQGEGRLLGDCANLADVLRRTRKECGTRHALLAEAARTGCAGPVAGLDVRASAGGGPVAAVLDRGPGRPATELARLGGGELRFLALALVLLTGPGVLAVDPAAELLSARQALTVLADGFDRGLDRRQSAELLRLALLSCGRGHIRLVATVGEGTAAIARDLPGVAMVDLGP
;
A
#
# COMPACT_ATOMS: atom_id res chain seq x y z
N MET A 1 50.26 37.38 -28.76
CA MET A 1 49.37 38.40 -28.18
C MET A 1 48.43 37.71 -27.20
N ALA A 2 48.14 38.40 -26.10
CA ALA A 2 47.74 37.88 -24.79
C ALA A 2 46.41 37.12 -24.71
N ALA A 3 46.32 36.28 -23.67
CA ALA A 3 45.20 35.44 -23.25
C ALA A 3 43.96 36.22 -22.78
N PRO A 4 42.76 35.59 -22.77
CA PRO A 4 41.59 36.14 -22.08
C PRO A 4 41.40 35.55 -20.68
N ALA A 5 41.03 36.45 -19.76
CA ALA A 5 40.84 36.24 -18.33
C ALA A 5 39.50 35.56 -17.97
N ALA A 6 39.51 34.81 -16.87
CA ALA A 6 38.34 34.18 -16.25
C ALA A 6 37.60 35.14 -15.30
N PRO A 7 36.27 35.03 -15.15
CA PRO A 7 35.51 35.84 -14.21
C PRO A 7 35.50 35.24 -12.78
N THR A 8 35.57 36.16 -11.82
CA THR A 8 35.64 36.00 -10.37
C THR A 8 34.30 35.64 -9.72
N ARG A 9 34.34 34.79 -8.68
CA ARG A 9 33.20 34.45 -7.80
C ARG A 9 33.06 35.48 -6.66
N PRO A 10 31.84 35.83 -6.21
CA PRO A 10 31.63 36.57 -4.97
C PRO A 10 31.64 35.64 -3.75
N GLY A 11 32.27 36.11 -2.66
CA GLY A 11 32.40 35.41 -1.37
C GLY A 11 31.15 35.53 -0.47
N PRO A 12 31.12 34.78 0.65
CA PRO A 12 29.94 34.63 1.50
C PRO A 12 29.85 35.74 2.57
N ALA A 13 28.64 36.27 2.78
CA ALA A 13 28.33 37.24 3.81
C ALA A 13 27.83 36.57 5.10
N ALA A 14 28.59 36.85 6.17
CA ALA A 14 28.33 36.91 7.60
C ALA A 14 27.00 36.37 8.19
N ALA A 15 27.18 35.49 9.18
CA ALA A 15 26.19 35.04 10.16
C ALA A 15 25.85 36.13 11.19
N ALA A 16 24.59 36.16 11.64
CA ALA A 16 24.10 36.96 12.76
C ALA A 16 23.72 36.05 13.96
N PRO A 17 23.78 36.56 15.21
CA PRO A 17 23.99 35.74 16.40
C PRO A 17 22.71 35.30 17.14
N ALA A 18 22.88 34.24 17.93
CA ALA A 18 21.90 33.61 18.80
C ALA A 18 21.50 34.49 19.99
N ALA A 19 20.19 34.53 20.28
CA ALA A 19 19.62 35.16 21.46
C ALA A 19 19.45 34.15 22.61
N SER A 20 19.80 34.64 23.78
CA SER A 20 19.93 34.00 25.09
C SER A 20 18.59 33.73 25.79
N ALA A 21 18.54 32.61 26.52
CA ALA A 21 17.50 32.29 27.49
C ALA A 21 17.89 32.78 28.90
N PRO A 22 16.92 33.13 29.77
CA PRO A 22 17.15 33.21 31.21
C PRO A 22 16.49 32.06 31.98
N GLN A 23 17.17 31.65 33.05
CA GLN A 23 16.80 30.63 34.03
C GLN A 23 16.07 31.24 35.24
N GLY A 24 15.07 30.51 35.79
CA GLY A 24 14.66 30.44 37.22
C GLY A 24 14.10 31.70 37.90
N PRO A 25 13.38 31.59 39.06
CA PRO A 25 13.64 30.64 40.15
C PRO A 25 12.40 29.99 40.84
N VAL A 26 12.71 29.35 41.97
CA VAL A 26 12.06 28.34 42.84
C VAL A 26 10.97 28.86 43.83
N GLY A 27 10.06 27.97 44.29
CA GLY A 27 9.29 28.05 45.56
C GLY A 27 8.03 27.15 45.57
N VAL A 28 7.97 25.93 46.13
CA VAL A 28 7.82 25.43 47.53
C VAL A 28 6.40 25.52 48.17
N ALA A 29 5.81 24.33 48.38
CA ALA A 29 4.98 23.79 49.48
C ALA A 29 3.47 24.12 49.74
N ALA A 30 2.70 23.01 49.77
CA ALA A 30 1.77 22.50 50.81
C ALA A 30 0.43 23.18 51.17
N GLY A 31 -0.62 22.35 51.31
CA GLY A 31 -1.85 22.68 52.04
C GLY A 31 -2.99 21.67 51.86
N VAL A 32 -3.24 20.86 52.90
CA VAL A 32 -4.33 19.88 53.05
C VAL A 32 -5.33 20.40 54.09
N ALA A 33 -6.63 20.34 53.81
CA ALA A 33 -7.80 20.27 54.72
C ALA A 33 -9.07 20.39 53.83
N GLY A 34 -10.17 19.64 53.93
CA GLY A 34 -10.78 18.97 55.07
C GLY A 34 -12.02 19.75 55.52
N ASP A 35 -13.22 19.41 55.01
CA ASP A 35 -14.40 19.02 55.82
C ASP A 35 -15.79 19.13 55.15
N LEU A 36 -16.51 17.99 55.25
CA LEU A 36 -17.90 17.78 55.69
C LEU A 36 -19.08 18.45 54.96
N VAL A 37 -19.91 17.63 54.29
CA VAL A 37 -21.39 17.54 54.48
C VAL A 37 -21.88 16.12 54.12
N GLU A 38 -22.56 15.45 55.06
CA GLU A 38 -23.42 14.25 54.91
C GLU A 38 -24.92 14.66 54.87
N PRO A 39 -25.92 13.77 54.67
CA PRO A 39 -25.99 12.48 53.98
C PRO A 39 -27.26 12.34 53.07
N SER A 40 -27.45 11.13 52.50
CA SER A 40 -28.73 10.48 52.13
C SER A 40 -28.92 10.21 50.63
N GLN A 41 -28.76 8.95 50.22
CA GLN A 41 -29.88 8.06 49.88
C GLN A 41 -29.36 6.79 49.19
N SER A 42 -29.69 5.67 49.82
CA SER A 42 -29.59 4.30 49.36
C SER A 42 -30.17 4.07 47.97
N LEU A 43 -29.37 3.53 47.05
CA LEU A 43 -29.87 2.74 45.91
C LEU A 43 -28.89 1.60 45.61
N ARG A 44 -29.44 0.40 45.59
CA ARG A 44 -28.78 -0.90 45.51
C ARG A 44 -27.96 -1.02 44.21
N VAL A 45 -26.65 -1.24 44.32
CA VAL A 45 -25.82 -1.66 43.18
C VAL A 45 -25.96 -3.17 43.03
N SER A 46 -26.92 -3.59 42.20
CA SER A 46 -26.96 -4.93 41.64
C SER A 46 -25.79 -5.09 40.67
N GLY A 47 -24.88 -6.00 40.98
CA GLY A 47 -23.72 -6.33 40.16
C GLY A 47 -24.13 -6.77 38.75
N ARG A 48 -23.59 -6.08 37.75
CA ARG A 48 -23.53 -6.54 36.36
C ARG A 48 -22.06 -6.84 36.05
N PRO A 49 -21.72 -7.96 35.37
CA PRO A 49 -20.34 -8.29 35.07
C PRO A 49 -19.73 -7.18 34.22
N ALA A 50 -18.51 -6.78 34.56
CA ALA A 50 -17.72 -5.83 33.78
C ALA A 50 -17.52 -6.38 32.35
N GLU A 51 -18.19 -5.78 31.37
CA GLU A 51 -17.81 -5.91 29.97
C GLU A 51 -16.38 -5.36 29.79
N PRO A 52 -15.54 -5.99 28.97
CA PRO A 52 -14.18 -5.54 28.76
C PRO A 52 -14.19 -4.17 28.04
N ALA A 53 -14.03 -3.13 28.84
CA ALA A 53 -13.62 -1.81 28.40
C ALA A 53 -12.22 -1.92 27.79
N GLN A 54 -12.16 -2.04 26.45
CA GLN A 54 -11.05 -1.56 25.60
C GLN A 54 -11.31 -1.87 24.11
N ARG A 55 -12.42 -1.36 23.55
CA ARG A 55 -12.43 -0.95 22.15
C ARG A 55 -12.08 0.52 22.12
N GLN A 56 -10.78 0.83 22.17
CA GLN A 56 -10.33 2.16 21.78
C GLN A 56 -10.88 2.43 20.38
N SER A 57 -11.69 3.48 20.26
CA SER A 57 -12.28 4.01 19.04
C SER A 57 -11.19 4.47 18.06
N ARG A 58 -10.46 3.53 17.46
CA ARG A 58 -9.67 3.81 16.26
C ARG A 58 -10.68 4.16 15.17
N GLN A 59 -10.69 5.43 14.75
CA GLN A 59 -11.40 5.83 13.53
C GLN A 59 -11.02 4.84 12.41
N PRO A 60 -11.99 4.27 11.68
CA PRO A 60 -11.72 3.27 10.65
C PRO A 60 -10.78 3.87 9.60
N ARG A 61 -9.73 3.13 9.22
CA ARG A 61 -8.77 3.54 8.20
C ARG A 61 -9.34 3.23 6.82
N PRO A 62 -9.12 4.07 5.79
CA PRO A 62 -9.44 3.72 4.42
C PRO A 62 -8.74 2.43 3.99
N VAL A 63 -9.51 1.40 3.65
CA VAL A 63 -9.00 0.09 3.22
C VAL A 63 -9.87 -0.48 2.11
N VAL A 64 -9.25 -1.11 1.11
CA VAL A 64 -10.00 -1.87 0.11
C VAL A 64 -10.48 -3.16 0.76
N THR A 65 -11.80 -3.35 0.78
CA THR A 65 -12.48 -4.51 1.38
C THR A 65 -13.07 -5.44 0.33
N GLU A 66 -13.14 -5.00 -0.92
CA GLU A 66 -13.66 -5.82 -2.02
C GLU A 66 -12.97 -5.43 -3.33
N LEU A 67 -12.56 -6.43 -4.11
CA LEU A 67 -12.14 -6.28 -5.50
C LEU A 67 -13.20 -6.87 -6.43
N ARG A 68 -13.63 -6.12 -7.44
CA ARG A 68 -14.62 -6.55 -8.43
C ARG A 68 -14.02 -6.62 -9.82
N LEU A 69 -14.06 -7.79 -10.42
CA LEU A 69 -13.64 -8.03 -11.80
C LEU A 69 -14.87 -8.42 -12.61
N SER A 70 -15.65 -7.40 -13.00
CA SER A 70 -16.89 -7.59 -13.74
C SER A 70 -16.64 -8.22 -15.11
N ALA A 71 -15.57 -7.79 -15.80
CA ALA A 71 -15.13 -8.37 -17.06
C ALA A 71 -13.64 -8.07 -17.27
N PHE A 72 -12.74 -8.96 -16.83
CA PHE A 72 -11.29 -8.70 -16.82
C PHE A 72 -10.49 -10.00 -17.02
N GLY A 73 -9.86 -10.15 -18.20
CA GLY A 73 -9.12 -11.36 -18.58
C GLY A 73 -9.98 -12.63 -18.41
N PRO A 74 -9.59 -13.58 -17.54
CA PRO A 74 -10.39 -14.79 -17.29
C PRO A 74 -11.64 -14.52 -16.41
N HIS A 75 -11.67 -13.42 -15.65
CA HIS A 75 -12.70 -13.17 -14.65
C HIS A 75 -13.98 -12.56 -15.25
N ARG A 76 -15.14 -13.05 -14.78
CA ARG A 76 -16.49 -12.57 -15.14
C ARG A 76 -17.34 -12.46 -13.90
N SER A 77 -17.95 -11.29 -13.68
CA SER A 77 -18.80 -11.02 -12.51
C SER A 77 -18.16 -11.46 -11.18
N ALA A 78 -16.82 -11.44 -11.10
CA ALA A 78 -16.11 -11.94 -9.94
C ALA A 78 -16.02 -10.86 -8.87
N VAL A 79 -16.29 -11.24 -7.63
CA VAL A 79 -16.26 -10.37 -6.46
C VAL A 79 -15.42 -11.06 -5.39
N PHE A 80 -14.32 -10.43 -5.00
CA PHE A 80 -13.37 -10.98 -4.04
C PHE A 80 -13.37 -10.13 -2.77
N PRO A 81 -13.90 -10.65 -1.64
CA PRO A 81 -13.78 -9.97 -0.36
C PRO A 81 -12.31 -9.99 0.10
N LEU A 82 -11.85 -8.86 0.66
CA LEU A 82 -10.47 -8.66 1.10
C LEU A 82 -10.43 -8.40 2.60
N GLY A 83 -9.93 -9.39 3.34
CA GLY A 83 -9.61 -9.27 4.76
C GLY A 83 -8.22 -8.68 5.02
N PRO A 84 -7.80 -8.54 6.29
CA PRO A 84 -6.45 -8.12 6.65
C PRO A 84 -5.36 -9.00 6.04
N LEU A 85 -5.57 -10.31 6.00
CA LEU A 85 -4.73 -11.28 5.31
C LEU A 85 -5.60 -12.10 4.37
N THR A 86 -5.43 -11.94 3.05
CA THR A 86 -6.20 -12.63 2.02
C THR A 86 -5.28 -13.40 1.09
N LEU A 87 -5.52 -14.69 0.92
CA LEU A 87 -4.74 -15.56 0.05
C LEU A 87 -5.60 -16.11 -1.08
N PHE A 88 -5.16 -15.87 -2.31
CA PHE A 88 -5.73 -16.42 -3.52
C PHE A 88 -5.05 -17.77 -3.84
N ALA A 89 -5.84 -18.84 -3.89
CA ALA A 89 -5.40 -20.19 -4.20
C ALA A 89 -6.13 -20.72 -5.45
N GLY A 90 -5.59 -21.77 -6.07
CA GLY A 90 -6.15 -22.39 -7.28
C GLY A 90 -5.06 -22.84 -8.26
N PRO A 91 -5.42 -23.62 -9.29
CA PRO A 91 -4.46 -24.13 -10.27
C PRO A 91 -3.83 -23.00 -11.10
N SER A 92 -2.73 -23.29 -11.79
CA SER A 92 -2.19 -22.39 -12.81
C SER A 92 -3.25 -22.07 -13.86
N GLY A 93 -3.33 -20.80 -14.28
CA GLY A 93 -4.37 -20.35 -15.23
C GLY A 93 -5.68 -19.90 -14.59
N SER A 94 -5.93 -20.13 -13.29
CA SER A 94 -7.18 -19.69 -12.62
C SER A 94 -7.34 -18.17 -12.46
N GLY A 95 -6.39 -17.37 -12.95
CA GLY A 95 -6.47 -15.92 -12.91
C GLY A 95 -6.05 -15.27 -11.57
N LYS A 96 -5.39 -16.00 -10.65
CA LYS A 96 -4.83 -15.44 -9.40
C LYS A 96 -3.98 -14.18 -9.64
N SER A 97 -2.97 -14.29 -10.51
CA SER A 97 -2.10 -13.18 -10.88
C SER A 97 -2.85 -12.05 -11.57
N GLN A 98 -3.87 -12.36 -12.38
CA GLN A 98 -4.74 -11.34 -13.01
C GLN A 98 -5.55 -10.56 -11.97
N ALA A 99 -5.97 -11.18 -10.87
CA ALA A 99 -6.67 -10.49 -9.79
C ALA A 99 -5.76 -9.50 -9.05
N LEU A 100 -4.54 -9.91 -8.69
CA LEU A 100 -3.57 -8.99 -8.08
C LEU A 100 -3.16 -7.88 -9.05
N ALA A 101 -2.93 -8.19 -10.33
CA ALA A 101 -2.63 -7.19 -11.35
C ALA A 101 -3.75 -6.16 -11.54
N ALA A 102 -5.02 -6.57 -11.41
CA ALA A 102 -6.15 -5.64 -11.43
C ALA A 102 -6.15 -4.70 -10.21
N TYR A 103 -5.78 -5.20 -9.03
CA TYR A 103 -5.68 -4.37 -7.84
C TYR A 103 -4.48 -3.41 -7.93
N GLU A 104 -3.33 -3.89 -8.38
CA GLU A 104 -2.16 -3.05 -8.69
C GLU A 104 -2.52 -1.95 -9.71
N ALA A 105 -3.31 -2.29 -10.73
CA ALA A 105 -3.76 -1.31 -11.71
C ALA A 105 -4.66 -0.22 -11.10
N LEU A 106 -5.61 -0.59 -10.24
CA LEU A 106 -6.41 0.38 -9.49
C LEU A 106 -5.54 1.24 -8.58
N ALA A 107 -4.50 0.67 -7.95
CA ALA A 107 -3.55 1.41 -7.13
C ALA A 107 -2.79 2.46 -7.95
N GLY A 108 -2.24 2.07 -9.10
CA GLY A 108 -1.55 3.00 -10.02
C GLY A 108 -2.45 4.14 -10.47
N LEU A 109 -3.68 3.83 -10.88
CA LEU A 109 -4.68 4.84 -11.27
C LEU A 109 -5.07 5.76 -10.10
N GLY A 110 -5.23 5.22 -8.89
CA GLY A 110 -5.48 5.99 -7.66
C GLY A 110 -4.32 6.93 -7.30
N SER A 111 -3.09 6.56 -7.67
CA SER A 111 -1.88 7.38 -7.54
C SER A 111 -1.71 8.39 -8.69
N GLY A 112 -2.62 8.43 -9.67
CA GLY A 112 -2.61 9.40 -10.76
C GLY A 112 -1.84 8.98 -12.02
N ALA A 113 -1.38 7.73 -12.11
CA ALA A 113 -0.76 7.18 -13.31
C ALA A 113 -1.74 7.19 -14.50
N VAL A 114 -1.21 7.27 -15.72
CA VAL A 114 -2.04 7.18 -16.94
C VAL A 114 -2.33 5.73 -17.31
N LEU A 115 -3.38 5.49 -18.09
CA LEU A 115 -3.76 4.15 -18.53
C LEU A 115 -2.62 3.40 -19.23
N GLU A 116 -1.83 4.08 -20.04
CA GLU A 116 -0.70 3.48 -20.78
C GLU A 116 0.39 2.95 -19.84
N GLU A 117 0.63 3.62 -18.71
CA GLU A 117 1.60 3.18 -17.69
C GLU A 117 1.05 1.97 -16.91
N VAL A 118 -0.24 2.02 -16.57
CA VAL A 118 -0.90 0.99 -15.76
C VAL A 118 -1.19 -0.29 -16.55
N PHE A 119 -1.51 -0.15 -17.83
CA PHE A 119 -1.82 -1.24 -18.74
C PHE A 119 -0.89 -1.21 -19.96
N PRO A 120 0.38 -1.61 -19.80
CA PRO A 120 1.33 -1.67 -20.93
C PRO A 120 0.87 -2.66 -22.02
N ASP A 121 0.16 -3.72 -21.62
CA ASP A 121 -0.60 -4.58 -22.52
C ASP A 121 -2.08 -4.61 -22.10
N PRO A 122 -2.91 -3.68 -22.63
CA PRO A 122 -4.33 -3.64 -22.32
C PRO A 122 -5.11 -4.77 -22.99
N ARG A 123 -4.57 -5.37 -24.06
CA ARG A 123 -5.24 -6.47 -24.78
C ARG A 123 -5.27 -7.74 -23.94
N ALA A 124 -4.21 -8.01 -23.17
CA ALA A 124 -4.17 -9.10 -22.20
C ALA A 124 -5.21 -8.98 -21.05
N ARG A 125 -5.91 -7.84 -20.94
CA ARG A 125 -6.96 -7.60 -19.94
C ARG A 125 -8.36 -7.75 -20.53
N ILE A 126 -8.48 -7.82 -21.85
CA ILE A 126 -9.75 -8.07 -22.52
C ILE A 126 -10.25 -9.47 -22.12
N PRO A 127 -11.52 -9.60 -21.72
CA PRO A 127 -12.23 -10.87 -21.62
C PRO A 127 -11.89 -11.87 -22.75
N ASP A 128 -11.42 -13.08 -22.44
CA ASP A 128 -10.99 -14.08 -23.45
C ASP A 128 -12.04 -14.39 -24.53
N ARG A 129 -13.33 -14.29 -24.18
CA ARG A 129 -14.47 -14.54 -25.07
C ARG A 129 -15.12 -13.25 -25.60
N ALA A 130 -14.51 -12.08 -25.40
CA ALA A 130 -15.08 -10.83 -25.92
C ALA A 130 -14.94 -10.76 -27.44
N VAL A 131 -16.10 -10.65 -28.09
CA VAL A 131 -16.21 -10.32 -29.51
C VAL A 131 -16.21 -8.80 -29.65
N PRO A 132 -15.48 -8.24 -30.62
CA PRO A 132 -15.55 -6.82 -30.90
C PRO A 132 -16.97 -6.40 -31.30
N ASP A 133 -17.40 -5.21 -30.86
CA ASP A 133 -18.67 -4.64 -31.32
C ASP A 133 -18.62 -4.16 -32.79
N ALA A 134 -19.71 -3.57 -33.28
CA ALA A 134 -19.80 -3.06 -34.64
C ALA A 134 -18.74 -1.99 -34.97
N GLN A 135 -18.25 -1.26 -33.96
CA GLN A 135 -17.19 -0.27 -34.07
C GLN A 135 -15.80 -0.86 -33.73
N ARG A 136 -15.69 -2.20 -33.70
CA ARG A 136 -14.48 -2.95 -33.38
C ARG A 136 -13.93 -2.69 -31.98
N ARG A 137 -14.78 -2.25 -31.05
CA ARG A 137 -14.37 -1.92 -29.68
C ARG A 137 -14.37 -3.15 -28.80
N ARG A 138 -13.33 -3.23 -27.97
CA ARG A 138 -13.20 -4.21 -26.87
C ARG A 138 -12.60 -3.52 -25.66
N GLY A 139 -12.91 -4.04 -24.48
CA GLY A 139 -12.52 -3.43 -23.23
C GLY A 139 -12.77 -4.34 -22.04
N PHE A 140 -12.54 -3.82 -20.85
CA PHE A 140 -12.62 -4.53 -19.60
C PHE A 140 -13.19 -3.64 -18.50
N ARG A 141 -13.66 -4.28 -17.42
CA ARG A 141 -14.28 -3.62 -16.27
C ARG A 141 -13.76 -4.20 -14.98
N LEU A 142 -13.27 -3.30 -14.13
CA LEU A 142 -12.74 -3.59 -12.81
C LEU A 142 -13.18 -2.50 -11.84
N GLY A 143 -13.17 -2.79 -10.55
CA GLY A 143 -13.57 -1.85 -9.52
C GLY A 143 -13.22 -2.37 -8.13
N CYS A 144 -13.45 -1.54 -7.12
CA CYS A 144 -13.24 -1.93 -5.73
C CYS A 144 -14.23 -1.24 -4.79
N THR A 145 -14.42 -1.82 -3.60
CA THR A 145 -15.07 -1.14 -2.48
C THR A 145 -14.01 -0.77 -1.47
N VAL A 146 -14.05 0.48 -1.03
CA VAL A 146 -13.19 1.03 0.00
C VAL A 146 -14.04 1.37 1.21
N ASP A 147 -13.76 0.74 2.33
CA ASP A 147 -14.36 1.07 3.62
C ASP A 147 -13.46 2.05 4.39
N GLY A 148 -14.02 2.83 5.31
CA GLY A 148 -13.28 3.88 6.01
C GLY A 148 -14.17 4.87 6.76
N PRO A 149 -13.65 6.08 7.07
CA PRO A 149 -14.37 7.08 7.86
C PRO A 149 -15.74 7.50 7.33
N VAL A 150 -15.94 7.45 6.01
CA VAL A 150 -17.24 7.79 5.40
C VAL A 150 -18.09 6.55 5.09
N GLY A 151 -17.71 5.37 5.60
CA GLY A 151 -18.37 4.11 5.27
C GLY A 151 -18.03 3.61 3.87
N PRO A 152 -18.72 2.58 3.36
CA PRO A 152 -18.36 1.92 2.11
C PRO A 152 -18.55 2.82 0.87
N VAL A 153 -17.46 3.03 0.13
CA VAL A 153 -17.43 3.75 -1.15
C VAL A 153 -17.07 2.79 -2.27
N ARG A 154 -17.89 2.75 -3.30
CA ARG A 154 -17.75 1.86 -4.46
C ARG A 154 -17.22 2.62 -5.66
N LEU A 155 -16.07 2.21 -6.17
CA LEU A 155 -15.47 2.67 -7.43
C LEU A 155 -15.60 1.58 -8.51
N ASP A 156 -16.23 1.89 -9.63
CA ASP A 156 -16.28 1.02 -10.82
C ASP A 156 -15.70 1.74 -12.03
N LEU A 157 -14.85 1.05 -12.79
CA LEU A 157 -14.14 1.58 -13.96
C LEU A 157 -14.39 0.71 -15.20
N ALA A 158 -14.68 1.37 -16.32
CA ALA A 158 -14.80 0.76 -17.63
C ALA A 158 -13.74 1.35 -18.57
N VAL A 159 -12.87 0.48 -19.08
CA VAL A 159 -11.77 0.83 -19.97
C VAL A 159 -12.01 0.19 -21.32
N GLN A 160 -11.90 0.99 -22.38
CA GLN A 160 -11.76 0.49 -23.74
C GLN A 160 -10.28 0.23 -23.99
N ALA A 161 -9.93 -0.95 -24.46
CA ALA A 161 -8.58 -1.33 -24.87
C ALA A 161 -8.37 -1.15 -26.37
N GLU A 162 -9.43 -1.35 -27.16
CA GLU A 162 -9.39 -1.28 -28.63
C GLU A 162 -10.58 -0.47 -29.18
N PRO A 163 -10.41 0.26 -30.30
CA PRO A 163 -9.16 0.43 -31.04
C PRO A 163 -8.17 1.38 -30.36
N THR A 164 -8.64 2.18 -29.40
CA THR A 164 -7.81 3.12 -28.65
C THR A 164 -7.99 2.88 -27.16
N LEU A 165 -6.88 2.80 -26.42
CA LEU A 165 -6.89 2.75 -24.97
C LEU A 165 -7.47 4.05 -24.40
N ARG A 166 -8.55 3.94 -23.61
CA ARG A 166 -9.18 5.07 -22.89
C ARG A 166 -10.19 4.60 -21.85
N ILE A 167 -10.43 5.43 -20.84
CA ILE A 167 -11.56 5.32 -19.92
C ILE A 167 -12.82 5.70 -20.69
N VAL A 168 -13.82 4.82 -20.69
CA VAL A 168 -15.12 5.09 -21.31
C VAL A 168 -16.22 5.37 -20.30
N GLY A 169 -15.98 4.98 -19.04
CA GLY A 169 -16.85 5.30 -17.94
C GLY A 169 -16.22 4.97 -16.59
N GLU A 170 -16.60 5.76 -15.60
CA GLU A 170 -16.19 5.63 -14.22
C GLU A 170 -17.41 5.96 -13.35
N ARG A 171 -17.55 5.27 -12.23
CA ARG A 171 -18.61 5.52 -11.26
C ARG A 171 -18.05 5.45 -9.85
N LEU A 172 -18.18 6.55 -9.11
CA LEU A 172 -18.00 6.60 -7.67
C LEU A 172 -19.38 6.66 -7.02
N SER A 173 -19.66 5.77 -6.08
CA SER A 173 -20.95 5.70 -5.40
C SER A 173 -20.83 5.36 -3.93
N GLN A 174 -21.79 5.83 -3.15
CA GLN A 174 -21.89 5.63 -1.70
C GLN A 174 -23.37 5.52 -1.35
N ASP A 175 -23.75 4.51 -0.56
CA ASP A 175 -25.15 4.25 -0.15
C ASP A 175 -26.17 4.28 -1.30
N GLY A 176 -25.78 3.72 -2.46
CA GLY A 176 -26.60 3.69 -3.67
C GLY A 176 -26.66 5.01 -4.45
N GLN A 177 -26.14 6.11 -3.89
CA GLN A 177 -26.05 7.40 -4.56
C GLN A 177 -24.79 7.50 -5.43
N ILE A 178 -24.95 7.99 -6.65
CA ILE A 178 -23.82 8.27 -7.54
C ILE A 178 -23.23 9.64 -7.19
N LEU A 179 -21.96 9.64 -6.79
CA LEU A 179 -21.19 10.81 -6.44
C LEU A 179 -20.43 11.40 -7.64
N LEU A 180 -19.88 10.52 -8.47
CA LEU A 180 -19.25 10.84 -9.75
C LEU A 180 -19.70 9.80 -10.78
N ALA A 181 -20.04 10.26 -11.97
CA ALA A 181 -20.13 9.43 -13.16
C ALA A 181 -19.39 10.09 -14.33
N THR A 182 -18.65 9.29 -15.10
CA THR A 182 -18.08 9.73 -16.38
C THR A 182 -18.69 8.91 -17.52
N ALA A 183 -18.78 9.54 -18.69
CA ALA A 183 -19.22 8.88 -19.91
C ALA A 183 -18.49 9.45 -21.12
N LEU A 184 -18.00 8.57 -22.00
CA LEU A 184 -17.53 8.97 -23.32
C LEU A 184 -18.72 9.42 -24.17
N ARG A 185 -18.77 10.72 -24.50
CA ARG A 185 -19.83 11.32 -25.35
C ARG A 185 -19.37 11.57 -26.78
N ASP A 186 -18.11 11.98 -26.92
CA ASP A 186 -17.49 12.27 -28.21
C ASP A 186 -16.20 11.45 -28.34
N PRO A 187 -16.21 10.31 -29.06
CA PRO A 187 -15.03 9.48 -29.28
C PRO A 187 -13.87 10.19 -30.01
N GLY A 188 -14.14 11.30 -30.70
CA GLY A 188 -13.14 12.12 -31.38
C GLY A 188 -12.29 12.95 -30.42
N ARG A 189 -12.72 13.10 -29.16
CA ARG A 189 -11.98 13.85 -28.12
C ARG A 189 -11.26 12.91 -27.17
N ARG A 190 -10.15 13.41 -26.61
CA ARG A 190 -9.39 12.77 -25.51
C ARG A 190 -9.94 13.19 -24.15
N SER A 191 -11.25 13.05 -23.99
CA SER A 191 -11.96 13.48 -22.79
C SER A 191 -13.28 12.73 -22.60
N VAL A 192 -13.62 12.45 -21.35
CA VAL A 192 -14.94 11.99 -20.94
C VAL A 192 -15.73 13.12 -20.32
N GLN A 193 -17.05 13.10 -20.51
CA GLN A 193 -17.94 14.02 -19.80
C GLN A 193 -18.14 13.50 -18.38
N ALA A 194 -17.65 14.25 -17.39
CA ALA A 194 -17.91 13.96 -15.99
C ALA A 194 -19.14 14.71 -15.49
N ALA A 195 -19.82 14.11 -14.52
CA ALA A 195 -20.87 14.71 -13.72
C ALA A 195 -20.66 14.29 -12.26
N TRP A 196 -20.55 15.25 -11.35
CA TRP A 196 -20.45 14.98 -9.91
C TRP A 196 -21.52 15.71 -9.12
N LEU A 197 -21.85 15.13 -7.97
CA LEU A 197 -22.85 15.65 -7.06
C LEU A 197 -22.43 17.01 -6.50
N THR A 198 -23.32 17.98 -6.60
CA THR A 198 -23.16 19.29 -5.95
C THR A 198 -24.23 19.48 -4.87
N GLY A 199 -25.45 19.00 -5.10
CA GLY A 199 -26.59 19.32 -4.25
C GLY A 199 -27.15 20.73 -4.55
N GLY A 200 -28.26 21.08 -3.92
CA GLY A 200 -28.98 22.33 -4.19
C GLY A 200 -29.64 22.37 -5.58
N ALA A 201 -29.98 23.57 -6.08
CA ALA A 201 -30.76 23.78 -7.31
C ALA A 201 -30.08 23.27 -8.60
N ILE A 202 -28.74 23.19 -8.63
CA ILE A 202 -27.96 22.73 -9.79
C ILE A 202 -27.95 21.19 -9.87
N GLY A 203 -28.13 20.51 -8.73
CA GLY A 203 -28.09 19.04 -8.61
C GLY A 203 -26.70 18.44 -8.82
N VAL A 204 -26.13 18.63 -10.02
CA VAL A 204 -24.83 18.10 -10.46
C VAL A 204 -24.03 19.13 -11.26
N THR A 205 -22.71 19.14 -11.07
CA THR A 205 -21.80 19.92 -11.92
C THR A 205 -21.24 19.01 -13.02
N ARG A 206 -21.12 19.55 -14.24
CA ARG A 206 -20.61 18.83 -15.41
C ARG A 206 -19.37 19.52 -15.95
N ALA A 207 -18.30 18.76 -16.19
CA ALA A 207 -17.09 19.24 -16.84
C ALA A 207 -16.39 18.09 -17.58
N PRO A 208 -15.60 18.39 -18.61
CA PRO A 208 -14.74 17.38 -19.23
C PRO A 208 -13.59 16.99 -18.29
N LEU A 209 -13.29 15.71 -18.23
CA LEU A 209 -12.08 15.15 -17.62
C LEU A 209 -11.28 14.40 -18.69
N PRO A 210 -9.94 14.29 -18.55
CA PRO A 210 -9.15 13.47 -19.47
C PRO A 210 -9.62 12.01 -19.43
N ASP A 211 -9.49 11.30 -20.56
CA ASP A 211 -9.92 9.90 -20.70
C ASP A 211 -8.77 8.90 -20.45
N ASP A 212 -7.63 9.35 -19.93
CA ASP A 212 -6.44 8.53 -19.64
C ASP A 212 -6.11 8.43 -18.14
N ARG A 213 -6.86 9.14 -17.27
CA ARG A 213 -6.64 9.21 -15.81
C ARG A 213 -7.92 9.02 -15.04
N LEU A 214 -7.81 8.46 -13.84
CA LEU A 214 -8.95 8.27 -12.94
C LEU A 214 -9.57 9.61 -12.53
N GLY A 215 -10.82 9.85 -12.90
CA GLY A 215 -11.56 11.07 -12.57
C GLY A 215 -11.69 11.28 -11.07
N THR A 216 -11.87 10.20 -10.31
CA THR A 216 -11.90 10.20 -8.83
C THR A 216 -10.63 10.81 -8.24
N ALA A 217 -9.46 10.52 -8.81
CA ALA A 217 -8.18 11.09 -8.36
C ALA A 217 -8.04 12.59 -8.71
N LEU A 218 -8.82 13.08 -9.68
CA LEU A 218 -8.81 14.49 -10.10
C LEU A 218 -9.82 15.35 -9.33
N LEU A 219 -10.79 14.76 -8.64
CA LEU A 219 -11.85 15.49 -7.94
C LEU A 219 -11.32 16.53 -6.92
N PRO A 220 -10.29 16.24 -6.10
CA PRO A 220 -9.73 17.23 -5.17
C PRO A 220 -9.23 18.52 -5.84
N LEU A 221 -8.86 18.45 -7.13
CA LEU A 221 -8.38 19.60 -7.91
C LEU A 221 -9.50 20.32 -8.66
N ARG A 222 -10.71 19.77 -8.67
CA ARG A 222 -11.83 20.23 -9.51
C ARG A 222 -13.06 20.66 -8.72
N VAL A 223 -13.22 20.18 -7.49
CA VAL A 223 -14.41 20.40 -6.68
C VAL A 223 -14.09 21.38 -5.55
N ALA A 224 -14.86 22.45 -5.45
CA ALA A 224 -14.63 23.53 -4.48
C ALA A 224 -14.96 23.17 -3.03
N GLY A 225 -15.82 22.17 -2.78
CA GLY A 225 -16.23 21.78 -1.43
C GLY A 225 -17.20 22.77 -0.75
N SER A 226 -17.80 23.70 -1.49
CA SER A 226 -18.66 24.76 -0.92
C SER A 226 -20.03 24.24 -0.46
N THR A 227 -20.50 23.15 -1.07
CA THR A 227 -21.81 22.53 -0.77
C THR A 227 -21.67 21.20 -0.04
N ALA A 228 -22.74 20.75 0.63
CA ALA A 228 -22.76 19.45 1.30
C ALA A 228 -22.49 18.29 0.31
N GLY A 229 -23.10 18.33 -0.88
CA GLY A 229 -22.87 17.32 -1.92
C GLY A 229 -21.41 17.32 -2.41
N GLN A 230 -20.81 18.49 -2.61
CA GLN A 230 -19.39 18.57 -2.97
C GLN A 230 -18.45 18.05 -1.87
N ARG A 231 -18.75 18.33 -0.60
CA ARG A 231 -17.97 17.77 0.52
C ARG A 231 -18.08 16.26 0.60
N GLN A 232 -19.25 15.69 0.34
CA GLN A 232 -19.44 14.24 0.25
C GLN A 232 -18.62 13.62 -0.89
N VAL A 233 -18.64 14.25 -2.08
CA VAL A 233 -17.82 13.83 -3.23
C VAL A 233 -16.34 13.83 -2.87
N LEU A 234 -15.84 14.93 -2.28
CA LEU A 234 -14.44 15.05 -1.89
C LEU A 234 -14.04 13.99 -0.84
N ALA A 235 -14.85 13.78 0.19
CA ALA A 235 -14.55 12.82 1.24
C ALA A 235 -14.53 11.37 0.73
N ALA A 236 -15.48 11.01 -0.14
CA ALA A 236 -15.50 9.68 -0.78
C ALA A 236 -14.31 9.48 -1.72
N ALA A 237 -13.96 10.50 -2.52
CA ALA A 237 -12.81 10.45 -3.42
C ALA A 237 -11.49 10.34 -2.65
N GLU A 238 -11.31 11.14 -1.59
CA GLU A 238 -10.15 11.09 -0.71
C GLU A 238 -10.01 9.70 -0.08
N GLN A 239 -11.08 9.13 0.47
CA GLN A 239 -11.06 7.78 1.05
C GLN A 239 -10.56 6.74 0.05
N VAL A 240 -11.08 6.76 -1.19
CA VAL A 240 -10.67 5.81 -2.24
C VAL A 240 -9.21 6.02 -2.63
N VAL A 241 -8.79 7.27 -2.90
CA VAL A 241 -7.42 7.60 -3.32
C VAL A 241 -6.41 7.22 -2.24
N VAL A 242 -6.73 7.49 -0.97
CA VAL A 242 -5.85 7.16 0.17
C VAL A 242 -5.65 5.65 0.29
N ALA A 243 -6.73 4.87 0.16
CA ALA A 243 -6.63 3.41 0.24
C ALA A 243 -5.83 2.82 -0.93
N LEU A 244 -5.96 3.40 -2.13
CA LEU A 244 -5.28 2.94 -3.35
C LEU A 244 -3.81 3.37 -3.41
N ARG A 245 -3.47 4.59 -2.95
CA ARG A 245 -2.07 5.06 -2.84
C ARG A 245 -1.26 4.30 -1.80
N ALA A 246 -1.94 3.73 -0.79
CA ALA A 246 -1.31 2.93 0.27
C ALA A 246 -1.04 1.46 -0.14
N VAL A 247 -0.97 1.15 -1.43
CA VAL A 247 -0.71 -0.20 -1.94
C VAL A 247 0.76 -0.34 -2.38
N PHE A 248 1.42 -1.41 -1.94
CA PHE A 248 2.78 -1.77 -2.31
C PHE A 248 2.78 -3.13 -3.04
N PRO A 249 2.89 -3.14 -4.39
CA PRO A 249 3.21 -4.34 -5.12
C PRO A 249 4.63 -4.82 -4.76
N CYS A 250 4.73 -6.02 -4.24
CA CYS A 250 5.99 -6.65 -3.84
C CYS A 250 6.19 -7.94 -4.62
N ASP A 251 7.14 -7.93 -5.55
CA ASP A 251 7.57 -9.09 -6.31
C ASP A 251 9.10 -9.18 -6.30
N PRO A 252 9.70 -9.72 -5.22
CA PRO A 252 11.15 -9.78 -5.12
C PRO A 252 11.75 -10.57 -6.29
N ARG A 253 12.70 -9.96 -7.01
CA ARG A 253 13.39 -10.55 -8.16
C ARG A 253 14.83 -10.92 -7.78
N PRO A 254 15.12 -12.19 -7.40
CA PRO A 254 16.44 -12.61 -6.95
C PRO A 254 17.59 -12.18 -7.86
N ASP A 255 17.39 -12.20 -9.18
CA ASP A 255 18.44 -11.83 -10.14
C ASP A 255 18.83 -10.35 -10.05
N LEU A 256 17.90 -9.46 -9.66
CA LEU A 256 18.16 -8.03 -9.45
C LEU A 256 18.68 -7.73 -8.03
N MET A 257 18.39 -8.59 -7.06
CA MET A 257 18.73 -8.40 -5.64
C MET A 257 20.19 -8.73 -5.29
N ARG A 258 20.92 -9.40 -6.18
CA ARG A 258 22.27 -9.90 -5.91
C ARG A 258 23.35 -8.82 -6.05
N ALA A 259 23.11 -7.81 -6.87
CA ALA A 259 24.11 -6.78 -7.14
C ALA A 259 24.31 -5.85 -5.94
N ALA A 260 25.53 -5.33 -5.78
CA ALA A 260 25.74 -4.19 -4.91
C ALA A 260 25.00 -2.97 -5.48
N VAL A 261 24.34 -2.19 -4.62
CA VAL A 261 23.48 -1.08 -5.05
C VAL A 261 24.00 0.25 -4.54
N PRO A 262 23.78 1.37 -5.25
CA PRO A 262 24.05 2.70 -4.72
C PRO A 262 23.32 2.93 -3.40
N GLN A 263 23.93 3.74 -2.53
CA GLN A 263 23.25 4.20 -1.32
C GLN A 263 22.25 5.29 -1.69
N GLY A 264 20.98 5.10 -1.35
CA GLY A 264 19.91 6.04 -1.62
C GLY A 264 19.10 6.34 -0.35
N GLU A 265 17.81 6.62 -0.57
CA GLU A 265 16.84 6.88 0.51
C GLU A 265 16.48 5.62 1.32
N GLY A 266 16.98 4.43 0.95
CA GLY A 266 16.64 3.17 1.61
C GLY A 266 15.14 2.85 1.62
N ARG A 267 14.39 3.28 0.60
CA ARG A 267 12.99 2.89 0.37
C ARG A 267 12.94 1.67 -0.55
N LEU A 268 12.35 0.57 -0.10
CA LEU A 268 12.35 -0.69 -0.84
C LEU A 268 11.51 -0.59 -2.12
N LEU A 269 12.11 -0.93 -3.25
CA LEU A 269 11.44 -1.02 -4.55
C LEU A 269 10.56 -2.27 -4.62
N GLY A 270 9.54 -2.26 -5.49
CA GLY A 270 8.62 -3.39 -5.64
C GLY A 270 9.33 -4.70 -6.06
N ASP A 271 10.37 -4.59 -6.90
CA ASP A 271 11.23 -5.72 -7.30
C ASP A 271 12.27 -6.13 -6.24
N CYS A 272 12.36 -5.36 -5.15
CA CYS A 272 13.30 -5.48 -4.05
C CYS A 272 14.79 -5.40 -4.45
N ALA A 273 15.13 -4.90 -5.65
CA ALA A 273 16.49 -4.86 -6.17
C ALA A 273 17.46 -4.10 -5.23
N ASN A 274 16.95 -3.10 -4.49
CA ASN A 274 17.73 -2.29 -3.57
C ASN A 274 17.74 -2.80 -2.11
N LEU A 275 17.46 -4.09 -1.87
CA LEU A 275 17.39 -4.69 -0.53
C LEU A 275 18.60 -4.32 0.36
N ALA A 276 19.82 -4.30 -0.20
CA ALA A 276 21.02 -3.97 0.57
C ALA A 276 21.04 -2.53 1.11
N ASP A 277 20.56 -1.55 0.35
CA ASP A 277 20.44 -0.16 0.84
C ASP A 277 19.34 -0.03 1.91
N VAL A 278 18.25 -0.77 1.76
CA VAL A 278 17.17 -0.75 2.77
C VAL A 278 17.61 -1.39 4.08
N LEU A 279 18.39 -2.46 4.03
CA LEU A 279 18.98 -3.08 5.22
C LEU A 279 19.92 -2.10 5.95
N ARG A 280 20.74 -1.36 5.20
CA ARG A 280 21.64 -0.31 5.74
C ARG A 280 20.84 0.73 6.51
N ARG A 281 19.78 1.25 5.91
CA ARG A 281 18.90 2.24 6.54
C ARG A 281 18.16 1.68 7.75
N THR A 282 17.57 0.49 7.61
CA THR A 282 16.78 -0.15 8.68
C THR A 282 17.63 -0.43 9.91
N ARG A 283 18.88 -0.87 9.73
CA ARG A 283 19.85 -1.06 10.82
C ARG A 283 20.10 0.24 11.59
N LYS A 284 20.22 1.37 10.88
CA LYS A 284 20.46 2.69 11.47
C LYS A 284 19.22 3.28 12.16
N GLU A 285 18.05 3.12 11.56
CA GLU A 285 16.82 3.79 12.01
C GLU A 285 16.04 3.01 13.07
N CYS A 286 16.06 1.67 13.02
CA CYS A 286 15.24 0.87 13.92
C CYS A 286 15.89 -0.49 14.23
N GLY A 287 16.69 -0.52 15.31
CA GLY A 287 17.34 -1.74 15.80
C GLY A 287 16.35 -2.89 16.07
N THR A 288 15.14 -2.60 16.54
CA THR A 288 14.10 -3.62 16.79
C THR A 288 13.64 -4.31 15.50
N ARG A 289 13.34 -3.55 14.43
CA ARG A 289 12.95 -4.15 13.14
C ARG A 289 14.09 -4.93 12.52
N HIS A 290 15.31 -4.41 12.62
CA HIS A 290 16.51 -5.09 12.16
C HIS A 290 16.74 -6.42 12.91
N ALA A 291 16.57 -6.44 14.23
CA ALA A 291 16.69 -7.65 15.04
C ALA A 291 15.60 -8.69 14.71
N LEU A 292 14.35 -8.26 14.51
CA LEU A 292 13.26 -9.15 14.06
C LEU A 292 13.56 -9.76 12.69
N LEU A 293 14.14 -8.98 11.78
CA LEU A 293 14.54 -9.49 10.47
C LEU A 293 15.72 -10.46 10.55
N ALA A 294 16.68 -10.21 11.44
CA ALA A 294 17.77 -11.15 11.71
C ALA A 294 17.25 -12.48 12.29
N GLU A 295 16.22 -12.44 13.15
CA GLU A 295 15.53 -13.64 13.63
C GLU A 295 14.77 -14.37 12.50
N ALA A 296 14.08 -13.63 11.64
CA ALA A 296 13.45 -14.23 10.47
C ALA A 296 14.51 -14.89 9.57
N ALA A 297 15.66 -14.25 9.36
CA ALA A 297 16.77 -14.81 8.58
C ALA A 297 17.34 -16.10 9.18
N ARG A 298 17.43 -16.21 10.53
CA ARG A 298 17.76 -17.48 11.20
C ARG A 298 16.79 -18.60 10.85
N THR A 299 15.53 -18.24 10.65
CA THR A 299 14.47 -19.18 10.30
C THR A 299 14.42 -19.51 8.81
N GLY A 300 14.68 -18.54 7.93
CA GLY A 300 14.50 -18.74 6.49
C GLY A 300 15.77 -19.07 5.71
N CYS A 301 16.96 -18.77 6.22
CA CYS A 301 18.20 -18.99 5.49
C CYS A 301 18.89 -20.31 5.89
N ALA A 302 19.65 -20.88 4.96
CA ALA A 302 20.37 -22.11 5.19
C ALA A 302 21.61 -21.87 6.06
N GLY A 303 21.89 -22.81 6.97
CA GLY A 303 23.03 -22.72 7.90
C GLY A 303 22.83 -21.70 9.02
N PRO A 304 23.83 -21.53 9.91
CA PRO A 304 23.71 -20.58 11.01
C PRO A 304 23.69 -19.14 10.49
N VAL A 305 22.88 -18.32 11.15
CA VAL A 305 22.80 -16.87 10.92
C VAL A 305 22.89 -16.18 12.27
N ALA A 306 23.95 -15.41 12.50
CA ALA A 306 24.07 -14.57 13.68
C ALA A 306 23.38 -13.22 13.49
N GLY A 307 23.33 -12.73 12.24
CA GLY A 307 22.72 -11.45 11.90
C GLY A 307 22.69 -11.15 10.41
N LEU A 308 22.22 -9.94 10.11
CA LEU A 308 22.24 -9.33 8.78
C LEU A 308 23.12 -8.08 8.86
N ASP A 309 24.03 -7.91 7.90
CA ASP A 309 24.84 -6.70 7.84
C ASP A 309 24.98 -6.18 6.41
N VAL A 310 25.56 -4.99 6.27
CA VAL A 310 25.82 -4.34 5.00
C VAL A 310 27.29 -3.93 4.93
N ARG A 311 27.95 -4.33 3.85
CA ARG A 311 29.31 -3.93 3.51
C ARG A 311 29.26 -2.81 2.47
N ALA A 312 29.93 -1.71 2.76
CA ALA A 312 30.15 -0.65 1.79
C ALA A 312 31.52 -0.82 1.13
N SER A 313 31.61 -0.53 -0.16
CA SER A 313 32.90 -0.33 -0.83
C SER A 313 33.66 0.83 -0.21
N ALA A 314 34.99 0.75 -0.21
CA ALA A 314 35.85 1.82 0.29
C ALA A 314 35.49 3.17 -0.38
N GLY A 315 35.44 4.25 0.42
CA GLY A 315 35.09 5.59 -0.08
C GLY A 315 33.59 5.88 -0.20
N GLY A 316 32.70 5.08 0.41
CA GLY A 316 31.26 5.34 0.41
C GLY A 316 30.54 4.89 -0.87
N GLY A 317 31.10 3.90 -1.57
CA GLY A 317 30.55 3.34 -2.79
C GLY A 317 29.30 2.46 -2.58
N PRO A 318 28.94 1.66 -3.60
CA PRO A 318 27.82 0.73 -3.54
C PRO A 318 27.89 -0.19 -2.33
N VAL A 319 26.72 -0.59 -1.85
CA VAL A 319 26.57 -1.44 -0.68
C VAL A 319 26.04 -2.81 -1.06
N ALA A 320 26.62 -3.84 -0.44
CA ALA A 320 26.19 -5.22 -0.56
C ALA A 320 25.78 -5.74 0.82
N ALA A 321 24.64 -6.43 0.91
CA ALA A 321 24.22 -7.04 2.15
C ALA A 321 24.84 -8.43 2.32
N VAL A 322 25.04 -8.82 3.57
CA VAL A 322 25.65 -10.09 3.97
C VAL A 322 24.86 -10.74 5.10
N LEU A 323 24.81 -12.07 5.11
CA LEU A 323 24.45 -12.86 6.28
C LEU A 323 25.70 -13.03 7.15
N ASP A 324 25.65 -12.52 8.37
CA ASP A 324 26.63 -12.88 9.39
C ASP A 324 26.41 -14.33 9.79
N ARG A 325 27.47 -15.15 9.68
CA ARG A 325 27.47 -16.58 9.97
C ARG A 325 27.94 -16.90 11.40
N GLY A 326 28.22 -15.87 12.20
CA GLY A 326 28.72 -15.98 13.55
C GLY A 326 30.25 -16.07 13.62
N PRO A 327 30.80 -16.17 14.85
CA PRO A 327 32.24 -16.10 15.07
C PRO A 327 32.98 -17.23 14.35
N GLY A 328 34.13 -16.89 13.76
CA GLY A 328 35.00 -17.83 13.06
C GLY A 328 34.50 -18.29 11.69
N ARG A 329 33.41 -17.71 11.16
CA ARG A 329 32.88 -18.03 9.82
C ARG A 329 32.80 -16.79 8.94
N PRO A 330 33.19 -16.89 7.65
CA PRO A 330 33.04 -15.76 6.74
C PRO A 330 31.56 -15.44 6.52
N ALA A 331 31.21 -14.16 6.56
CA ALA A 331 29.87 -13.72 6.20
C ALA A 331 29.55 -14.10 4.74
N THR A 332 28.30 -14.43 4.46
CA THR A 332 27.84 -14.80 3.12
C THR A 332 27.15 -13.62 2.45
N GLU A 333 27.68 -13.15 1.32
CA GLU A 333 27.01 -12.10 0.54
C GLU A 333 25.67 -12.57 -0.03
N LEU A 334 24.70 -11.66 -0.09
CA LEU A 334 23.39 -11.93 -0.72
C LEU A 334 23.53 -12.44 -2.16
N ALA A 335 24.57 -12.01 -2.87
CA ALA A 335 24.93 -12.49 -4.20
C ALA A 335 25.08 -14.03 -4.29
N ARG A 336 25.41 -14.69 -3.17
CA ARG A 336 25.64 -16.14 -3.08
C ARG A 336 24.43 -16.92 -2.56
N LEU A 337 23.36 -16.24 -2.17
CA LEU A 337 22.17 -16.90 -1.65
C LEU A 337 21.28 -17.47 -2.76
N GLY A 338 20.53 -18.51 -2.40
CA GLY A 338 19.51 -19.08 -3.27
C GLY A 338 18.37 -18.09 -3.55
N GLY A 339 17.67 -18.29 -4.67
CA GLY A 339 16.54 -17.43 -5.03
C GLY A 339 15.43 -17.41 -3.97
N GLY A 340 15.16 -18.56 -3.33
CA GLY A 340 14.20 -18.67 -2.24
C GLY A 340 14.60 -17.87 -1.00
N GLU A 341 15.88 -17.93 -0.60
CA GLU A 341 16.38 -17.15 0.54
C GLU A 341 16.26 -15.63 0.30
N LEU A 342 16.59 -15.16 -0.91
CA LEU A 342 16.44 -13.75 -1.29
C LEU A 342 14.97 -13.31 -1.23
N ARG A 343 14.06 -14.09 -1.83
CA ARG A 343 12.61 -13.80 -1.77
C ARG A 343 12.10 -13.79 -0.34
N PHE A 344 12.49 -14.77 0.47
CA PHE A 344 12.13 -14.85 1.88
C PHE A 344 12.56 -13.59 2.64
N LEU A 345 13.83 -13.18 2.51
CA LEU A 345 14.36 -12.01 3.22
C LEU A 345 13.64 -10.72 2.82
N ALA A 346 13.35 -10.53 1.53
CA ALA A 346 12.61 -9.37 1.06
C ALA A 346 11.17 -9.34 1.59
N LEU A 347 10.42 -10.46 1.47
CA LEU A 347 9.05 -10.54 1.96
C LEU A 347 8.99 -10.38 3.49
N ALA A 348 9.92 -10.98 4.22
CA ALA A 348 10.03 -10.82 5.67
C ALA A 348 10.31 -9.35 6.05
N LEU A 349 11.22 -8.67 5.35
CA LEU A 349 11.47 -7.24 5.55
C LEU A 349 10.19 -6.43 5.34
N VAL A 350 9.44 -6.67 4.27
CA VAL A 350 8.18 -5.96 3.99
C VAL A 350 7.16 -6.17 5.11
N LEU A 351 6.97 -7.41 5.56
CA LEU A 351 6.01 -7.73 6.63
C LEU A 351 6.43 -7.14 7.99
N LEU A 352 7.73 -7.00 8.25
CA LEU A 352 8.26 -6.48 9.51
C LEU A 352 8.45 -4.95 9.50
N THR A 353 8.29 -4.30 8.35
CA THR A 353 8.50 -2.85 8.18
C THR A 353 7.21 -2.12 7.83
N GLY A 354 7.11 -0.87 8.27
CA GLY A 354 5.97 -0.01 7.95
C GLY A 354 6.16 0.76 6.64
N PRO A 355 5.16 1.56 6.21
CA PRO A 355 5.20 2.29 4.94
C PRO A 355 6.42 3.21 4.79
N GLY A 356 7.00 3.73 5.87
CA GLY A 356 8.19 4.60 5.81
C GLY A 356 9.50 3.95 5.32
N VAL A 357 9.49 2.62 5.14
CA VAL A 357 10.62 1.84 4.59
C VAL A 357 10.36 1.40 3.14
N LEU A 358 9.14 1.53 2.64
CA LEU A 358 8.76 1.07 1.30
C LEU A 358 8.69 2.25 0.33
N ALA A 359 8.96 2.01 -0.95
CA ALA A 359 8.76 2.97 -2.04
C ALA A 359 7.27 3.08 -2.39
N VAL A 360 6.45 3.37 -1.38
CA VAL A 360 5.05 3.75 -1.51
C VAL A 360 5.00 5.26 -1.30
N ASP A 361 4.07 5.91 -1.97
CA ASP A 361 3.65 7.26 -1.65
C ASP A 361 2.62 7.19 -0.51
N PRO A 362 3.04 7.24 0.78
CA PRO A 362 2.06 7.44 1.84
C PRO A 362 1.38 8.77 1.52
N ALA A 363 0.06 8.84 1.56
CA ALA A 363 -0.66 10.11 1.43
C ALA A 363 -0.20 11.06 2.55
N ALA A 364 0.91 11.77 2.36
CA ALA A 364 1.71 12.37 3.43
C ALA A 364 0.94 13.49 4.17
N GLU A 365 -0.09 14.00 3.51
CA GLU A 365 -1.11 14.91 4.03
C GLU A 365 -1.90 14.30 5.21
N LEU A 366 -1.89 12.97 5.34
CA LEU A 366 -2.54 12.22 6.41
C LEU A 366 -1.54 11.74 7.46
N LEU A 367 -1.99 11.78 8.72
CA LEU A 367 -1.28 11.14 9.82
C LEU A 367 -1.07 9.65 9.52
N SER A 368 0.14 9.16 9.73
CA SER A 368 0.50 7.74 9.54
C SER A 368 -0.41 6.77 10.31
N ALA A 369 -0.97 7.23 11.44
CA ALA A 369 -1.95 6.48 12.24
C ALA A 369 -3.29 6.24 11.52
N ARG A 370 -3.59 6.95 10.43
CA ARG A 370 -4.80 6.84 9.61
C ARG A 370 -4.60 6.03 8.32
N GLN A 371 -3.39 5.56 8.04
CA GLN A 371 -3.08 4.77 6.86
C GLN A 371 -2.91 3.29 7.22
N ALA A 372 -3.45 2.41 6.39
CA ALA A 372 -3.16 0.98 6.43
C ALA A 372 -2.44 0.62 5.13
N LEU A 373 -1.19 0.20 5.24
CA LEU A 373 -0.41 -0.26 4.09
C LEU A 373 -0.99 -1.59 3.60
N THR A 374 -1.27 -1.72 2.31
CA THR A 374 -1.63 -3.00 1.70
C THR A 374 -0.48 -3.52 0.84
N VAL A 375 0.00 -4.72 1.11
CA VAL A 375 1.04 -5.39 0.34
C VAL A 375 0.37 -6.35 -0.64
N LEU A 376 0.72 -6.27 -1.92
CA LEU A 376 0.33 -7.26 -2.93
C LEU A 376 1.52 -8.16 -3.21
N ALA A 377 1.38 -9.48 -3.06
CA ALA A 377 2.46 -10.42 -3.32
C ALA A 377 2.01 -11.56 -4.24
N ASP A 378 2.34 -11.46 -5.52
CA ASP A 378 2.07 -12.54 -6.48
C ASP A 378 3.14 -13.64 -6.37
N GLY A 379 2.70 -14.87 -6.12
CA GLY A 379 3.55 -16.02 -5.87
C GLY A 379 4.28 -15.88 -4.54
N PHE A 380 3.56 -15.61 -3.45
CA PHE A 380 4.13 -15.38 -2.12
C PHE A 380 5.04 -16.52 -1.63
N ASP A 381 4.76 -17.75 -2.06
CA ASP A 381 5.54 -18.96 -1.80
C ASP A 381 6.42 -19.42 -2.96
N ARG A 382 6.50 -18.65 -4.05
CA ARG A 382 7.27 -19.01 -5.26
C ARG A 382 8.75 -19.20 -4.93
N GLY A 383 9.24 -20.41 -5.16
CA GLY A 383 10.64 -20.78 -4.95
C GLY A 383 11.05 -20.89 -3.48
N LEU A 384 10.10 -20.88 -2.55
CA LEU A 384 10.32 -21.06 -1.12
C LEU A 384 10.17 -22.53 -0.73
N ASP A 385 10.94 -22.97 0.26
CA ASP A 385 10.69 -24.25 0.91
C ASP A 385 9.54 -24.17 1.94
N ARG A 386 9.12 -25.32 2.47
CA ARG A 386 8.02 -25.40 3.43
C ARG A 386 8.27 -24.58 4.71
N ARG A 387 9.51 -24.54 5.20
CA ARG A 387 9.88 -23.81 6.44
C ARG A 387 9.79 -22.31 6.20
N GLN A 388 10.30 -21.83 5.07
CA GLN A 388 10.23 -20.43 4.64
C GLN A 388 8.78 -19.97 4.47
N SER A 389 7.95 -20.74 3.76
CA SER A 389 6.53 -20.41 3.58
C SER A 389 5.75 -20.37 4.90
N ALA A 390 6.00 -21.33 5.80
CA ALA A 390 5.35 -21.36 7.11
C ALA A 390 5.74 -20.15 7.97
N GLU A 391 7.02 -19.78 8.00
CA GLU A 391 7.47 -18.59 8.74
C GLU A 391 6.91 -17.30 8.14
N LEU A 392 6.85 -17.18 6.80
CA LEU A 392 6.22 -16.01 6.17
C LEU A 392 4.73 -15.90 6.48
N LEU A 393 3.99 -17.01 6.50
CA LEU A 393 2.58 -17.02 6.92
C LEU A 393 2.43 -16.55 8.38
N ARG A 394 3.30 -17.04 9.28
CA ARG A 394 3.33 -16.62 10.69
C ARG A 394 3.61 -15.12 10.81
N LEU A 395 4.61 -14.60 10.09
CA LEU A 395 4.93 -13.18 10.08
C LEU A 395 3.77 -12.35 9.52
N ALA A 396 3.12 -12.81 8.46
CA ALA A 396 1.97 -12.15 7.86
C ALA A 396 0.80 -12.05 8.86
N LEU A 397 0.49 -13.14 9.58
CA LEU A 397 -0.54 -13.15 10.63
C LEU A 397 -0.23 -12.15 11.75
N LEU A 398 1.01 -12.15 12.25
CA LEU A 398 1.43 -11.24 13.31
C LEU A 398 1.36 -9.77 12.87
N SER A 399 1.79 -9.48 11.65
CA SER A 399 1.80 -8.12 11.11
C SER A 399 0.40 -7.61 10.75
N CYS A 400 -0.43 -8.45 10.14
CA CYS A 400 -1.81 -8.11 9.82
C CYS A 400 -2.68 -7.99 11.08
N GLY A 401 -2.45 -8.82 12.09
CA GLY A 401 -3.15 -8.76 13.38
C GLY A 401 -2.93 -7.45 14.15
N ARG A 402 -1.79 -6.76 13.93
CA ARG A 402 -1.54 -5.41 14.49
C ARG A 402 -2.30 -4.30 13.76
N GLY A 403 -2.86 -4.59 12.58
CA GLY A 403 -3.73 -3.70 11.80
C GLY A 403 -3.01 -2.57 11.04
N HIS A 404 -1.66 -2.58 11.00
CA HIS A 404 -0.88 -1.59 10.25
C HIS A 404 -0.54 -2.03 8.82
N ILE A 405 -0.58 -3.34 8.57
CA ILE A 405 -0.34 -3.96 7.27
C ILE A 405 -1.56 -4.81 6.93
N ARG A 406 -1.91 -4.83 5.64
CA ARG A 406 -2.79 -5.81 5.02
C ARG A 406 -1.98 -6.55 3.97
N LEU A 407 -2.22 -7.84 3.80
CA LEU A 407 -1.58 -8.65 2.77
C LEU A 407 -2.65 -9.27 1.88
N VAL A 408 -2.49 -9.07 0.57
CA VAL A 408 -3.22 -9.81 -0.45
C VAL A 408 -2.19 -10.54 -1.31
N ALA A 409 -2.24 -11.86 -1.31
CA ALA A 409 -1.20 -12.67 -1.93
C ALA A 409 -1.78 -13.82 -2.76
N THR A 410 -1.04 -14.27 -3.76
CA THR A 410 -1.32 -15.57 -4.42
C THR A 410 -0.38 -16.62 -3.87
N VAL A 411 -0.88 -17.84 -3.73
CA VAL A 411 -0.13 -18.97 -3.15
C VAL A 411 -0.32 -20.24 -3.97
N GLY A 412 0.68 -21.12 -3.93
CA GLY A 412 0.60 -22.49 -4.42
C GLY A 412 -0.19 -23.41 -3.48
N GLU A 413 -0.45 -24.64 -3.95
CA GLU A 413 -1.30 -25.62 -3.26
C GLU A 413 -0.79 -25.99 -1.86
N GLY A 414 0.52 -26.16 -1.68
CA GLY A 414 1.11 -26.53 -0.40
C GLY A 414 0.92 -25.46 0.68
N THR A 415 1.15 -24.20 0.33
CA THR A 415 0.95 -23.07 1.25
C THR A 415 -0.54 -22.83 1.50
N ALA A 416 -1.38 -22.98 0.48
CA ALA A 416 -2.84 -22.90 0.63
C ALA A 416 -3.37 -23.97 1.60
N ALA A 417 -2.87 -25.21 1.53
CA ALA A 417 -3.25 -26.27 2.45
C ALA A 417 -2.94 -25.92 3.90
N ILE A 418 -1.75 -25.37 4.18
CA ILE A 418 -1.37 -24.92 5.52
C ILE A 418 -2.24 -23.75 5.98
N ALA A 419 -2.53 -22.80 5.09
CA ALA A 419 -3.21 -21.56 5.46
C ALA A 419 -4.71 -21.73 5.76
N ARG A 420 -5.37 -22.76 5.23
CA ARG A 420 -6.80 -23.03 5.47
C ARG A 420 -7.13 -23.28 6.94
N ASP A 421 -6.19 -23.86 7.68
CA ASP A 421 -6.38 -24.18 9.11
C ASP A 421 -5.99 -23.03 10.04
N LEU A 422 -5.51 -21.89 9.50
CA LEU A 422 -5.03 -20.77 10.29
C LEU A 422 -6.14 -19.73 10.52
N PRO A 423 -6.47 -19.40 11.78
CA PRO A 423 -7.46 -18.36 12.07
C PRO A 423 -6.93 -17.00 11.62
N GLY A 424 -7.81 -16.18 11.03
CA GLY A 424 -7.47 -14.83 10.56
C GLY A 424 -6.92 -14.77 9.13
N VAL A 425 -6.84 -15.90 8.42
CA VAL A 425 -6.61 -15.95 6.98
C VAL A 425 -7.94 -15.99 6.24
N ALA A 426 -8.16 -15.08 5.30
CA ALA A 426 -9.25 -15.16 4.34
C ALA A 426 -8.76 -15.91 3.08
N MET A 427 -9.35 -17.06 2.77
CA MET A 427 -9.04 -17.83 1.57
C MET A 427 -9.98 -17.45 0.42
N VAL A 428 -9.42 -17.25 -0.77
CA VAL A 428 -10.15 -17.11 -2.03
C VAL A 428 -9.70 -18.22 -2.97
N ASP A 429 -10.50 -19.27 -3.07
CA ASP A 429 -10.24 -20.40 -3.97
C ASP A 429 -10.80 -20.10 -5.37
N LEU A 430 -9.91 -20.03 -6.36
CA LEU A 430 -10.25 -19.83 -7.76
C LEU A 430 -10.25 -21.17 -8.50
N GLY A 431 -11.40 -21.50 -9.10
CA GLY A 431 -11.55 -22.63 -10.01
C GLY A 431 -11.03 -22.31 -11.43
N PRO A 432 -10.89 -23.35 -12.28
CA PRO A 432 -10.57 -23.20 -13.70
C PRO A 432 -11.70 -22.58 -14.53
#